data_AF-A0A176ZE05-F1
#
_entry.id   AF-A0A176ZE05-F1
#
_cell.length_a   1.000
_cell.length_b   1.000
_cell.length_c   1.000
_cell.angle_alpha   90.00
_cell.angle_beta   90.00
_cell.angle_gamma   90.00
#
_symmetry.space_group_name_H-M   'P 1'
#
loop_
_entity.id
_entity.type
_entity.pdbx_description
1 polymer ?
#
loop_
_entity_poly.entity_id
_entity_poly.type
_entity_poly.pdbx_seq_one_letter_code
_entity_poly.pdbx_strand_id
1 'polypeptide(L)'
;MKIDRAATVGGQPAKLVRDLLADATNSDGFYSDLVDEHLLKAWWRSTIDTLIEEGKIDRQNRGQALRNWTMARDREKIFGVRLPKAPDLPAQARNLIEALLAHDLIREDGRKSDGRTVYRITDKGHATGMKTLAPRMTRSTAEALLQKTLERIAKINNDPELLHYVTEVRVFGSYLTDTDDLGDLDLAIKLERRRVKGEWVKACHDLADKSGKTLSFFQRLTYPETEIRRRIKSRLPRISLHETSELDENPEMGGSTVYTFAAPDRSDQ
;
A
#
# COMPACT_ATOMS: atom_id res chain seq x y z
N MET A 1 -16.65 -10.18 0.01
CA MET A 1 -17.16 -8.94 0.64
C MET A 1 -16.35 -7.74 0.15
N LYS A 2 -16.96 -6.79 -0.58
CA LYS A 2 -16.38 -5.45 -0.77
C LYS A 2 -16.41 -4.79 0.61
N ILE A 3 -15.26 -4.62 1.25
CA ILE A 3 -15.21 -3.95 2.54
C ILE A 3 -15.07 -2.48 2.23
N ASP A 4 -16.20 -1.79 2.24
CA ASP A 4 -16.21 -0.33 2.29
C ASP A 4 -15.47 0.11 3.56
N ARG A 5 -14.61 1.11 3.44
CA ARG A 5 -13.86 1.66 4.58
C ARG A 5 -14.79 2.27 5.63
N ALA A 6 -15.97 2.74 5.21
CA ALA A 6 -17.00 3.24 6.12
C ALA A 6 -17.79 2.11 6.82
N ALA A 7 -17.67 0.87 6.34
CA ALA A 7 -18.35 -0.26 6.96
C ALA A 7 -17.76 -0.57 8.35
N THR A 8 -18.64 -1.03 9.23
CA THR A 8 -18.27 -1.54 10.55
C THR A 8 -18.63 -3.01 10.67
N VAL A 9 -17.84 -3.75 11.45
CA VAL A 9 -18.11 -5.14 11.83
C VAL A 9 -18.00 -5.20 13.35
N GLY A 10 -19.05 -5.67 14.03
CA GLY A 10 -19.10 -5.68 15.49
C GLY A 10 -18.90 -4.29 16.13
N GLY A 11 -19.35 -3.24 15.44
CA GLY A 11 -19.15 -1.84 15.86
C GLY A 11 -17.75 -1.28 15.63
N GLN A 12 -16.84 -2.06 15.04
CA GLN A 12 -15.45 -1.66 14.81
C GLN A 12 -15.20 -1.28 13.34
N PRO A 13 -14.31 -0.30 13.06
CA PRO A 13 -14.01 0.09 11.69
C PRO A 13 -13.44 -1.07 10.88
N ALA A 14 -13.86 -1.19 9.63
CA ALA A 14 -13.34 -2.14 8.64
C ALA A 14 -11.82 -2.27 8.62
N LYS A 15 -11.09 -1.16 8.82
CA LYS A 15 -9.63 -1.16 8.86
C LYS A 15 -9.07 -1.95 10.04
N LEU A 16 -9.62 -1.75 11.24
CA LEU A 16 -9.21 -2.46 12.45
C LEU A 16 -9.47 -3.95 12.27
N VAL A 17 -10.65 -4.31 11.76
CA VAL A 17 -11.05 -5.69 11.48
C VAL A 17 -10.08 -6.37 10.50
N ARG A 18 -9.72 -5.69 9.42
CA ARG A 18 -8.77 -6.21 8.44
C ARG A 18 -7.36 -6.37 9.03
N ASP A 19 -6.88 -5.38 9.79
CA ASP A 19 -5.57 -5.45 10.45
C ASP A 19 -5.51 -6.63 11.46
N LEU A 20 -6.58 -6.84 12.24
CA LEU A 20 -6.73 -8.00 13.13
C LEU A 20 -6.68 -9.33 12.37
N LEU A 21 -7.44 -9.45 11.28
CA LEU A 21 -7.46 -10.68 10.47
C LEU A 21 -6.13 -10.94 9.76
N ALA A 22 -5.43 -9.90 9.34
CA ALA A 22 -4.09 -10.01 8.78
C ALA A 22 -3.07 -10.51 9.81
N ASP A 23 -3.19 -10.06 11.06
CA ASP A 23 -2.33 -10.51 12.16
C ASP A 23 -2.64 -11.98 12.55
N ALA A 24 -3.93 -12.31 12.66
CA ALA A 24 -4.40 -13.67 12.95
C ALA A 24 -4.05 -14.70 11.87
N THR A 25 -3.81 -14.27 10.63
CA THR A 25 -3.39 -15.13 9.50
C THR A 25 -2.06 -15.84 9.78
N ASN A 26 -1.15 -15.19 10.52
CA ASN A 26 0.16 -15.76 10.81
C ASN A 26 0.17 -16.64 12.07
N SER A 27 -1.01 -16.96 12.62
CA SER A 27 -1.14 -17.73 13.86
C SER A 27 -1.86 -19.06 13.64
N ASP A 28 -1.41 -20.10 14.34
CA ASP A 28 -2.08 -21.42 14.38
C ASP A 28 -3.41 -21.42 15.17
N GLY A 29 -3.95 -20.24 15.45
CA GLY A 29 -5.13 -19.97 16.26
C GLY A 29 -4.92 -18.75 17.16
N PHE A 30 -5.98 -18.08 17.58
CA PHE A 30 -5.91 -16.91 18.45
C PHE A 30 -7.04 -16.89 19.49
N TYR A 31 -6.90 -16.04 20.50
CA TYR A 31 -7.84 -15.89 21.62
C TYR A 31 -8.48 -14.50 21.62
N SER A 32 -9.48 -14.31 22.48
CA SER A 32 -10.07 -12.99 22.73
C SER A 32 -9.04 -11.93 23.10
N ASP A 33 -7.95 -12.33 23.77
CA ASP A 33 -6.87 -11.43 24.20
C ASP A 33 -6.20 -10.69 23.02
N LEU A 34 -6.09 -11.35 21.85
CA LEU A 34 -5.56 -10.70 20.64
C LEU A 34 -6.51 -9.60 20.15
N VAL A 35 -7.82 -9.88 20.14
CA VAL A 35 -8.85 -8.91 19.75
C VAL A 35 -8.81 -7.70 20.68
N ASP A 36 -8.74 -7.95 21.98
CA ASP A 36 -8.58 -6.97 23.04
C ASP A 36 -7.35 -6.07 22.83
N GLU A 37 -6.22 -6.65 22.45
CA GLU A 37 -4.96 -5.93 22.19
C GLU A 37 -5.10 -4.97 20.99
N HIS A 38 -5.72 -5.43 19.90
CA HIS A 38 -5.98 -4.61 18.72
C HIS A 38 -6.93 -3.44 19.04
N LEU A 39 -7.98 -3.68 19.81
CA LEU A 39 -8.90 -2.64 20.27
C LEU A 39 -8.20 -1.63 21.18
N LEU A 40 -7.37 -2.08 22.12
CA LEU A 40 -6.60 -1.22 23.00
C LEU A 40 -5.63 -0.32 22.22
N LYS A 41 -4.88 -0.90 21.27
CA LYS A 41 -3.96 -0.15 20.40
C LYS A 41 -4.69 0.91 19.57
N ALA A 42 -5.85 0.55 19.00
CA ALA A 42 -6.64 1.47 18.20
C ALA A 42 -7.19 2.63 19.03
N TRP A 43 -7.77 2.34 20.20
CA TRP A 43 -8.25 3.35 21.14
C TRP A 43 -7.11 4.26 21.61
N TRP A 44 -5.96 3.69 21.99
CA TRP A 44 -4.79 4.44 22.42
C TRP A 44 -4.31 5.40 21.34
N ARG A 45 -4.18 4.90 20.11
CA ARG A 45 -3.76 5.73 18.96
C ARG A 45 -4.73 6.88 18.73
N SER A 46 -6.03 6.61 18.71
CA SER A 46 -7.05 7.65 18.53
C SER A 46 -6.98 8.69 19.64
N THR A 47 -6.83 8.25 20.89
CA THR A 47 -6.74 9.13 22.05
C THR A 47 -5.54 10.07 21.96
N ILE A 48 -4.36 9.54 21.60
CA ILE A 48 -3.15 10.35 21.41
C ILE A 48 -3.32 11.34 20.26
N ASP A 49 -3.89 10.90 19.14
CA ASP A 49 -4.10 11.77 17.97
C ASP A 49 -5.05 12.92 18.32
N THR A 50 -6.15 12.65 19.02
CA THR A 50 -7.07 13.69 19.53
C THR A 50 -6.39 14.66 20.49
N LEU A 51 -5.58 14.18 21.45
CA LEU A 51 -4.88 15.06 22.38
C LEU A 51 -3.84 15.96 21.69
N ILE A 52 -3.25 15.51 20.58
CA ILE A 52 -2.36 16.33 19.75
C ILE A 52 -3.17 17.38 18.98
N GLU A 53 -4.31 17.00 18.39
CA GLU A 53 -5.20 17.91 17.67
C GLU A 53 -5.76 19.02 18.58
N GLU A 54 -6.05 18.68 19.84
CA GLU A 54 -6.46 19.62 20.89
C GLU A 54 -5.29 20.47 21.44
N GLY A 55 -4.06 20.26 20.96
CA GLY A 55 -2.87 20.99 21.41
C GLY A 55 -2.39 20.64 22.83
N LYS A 56 -2.92 19.57 23.44
CA LYS A 56 -2.55 19.14 24.79
C LYS A 56 -1.22 18.37 24.81
N ILE A 57 -0.88 17.70 23.72
CA ILE A 57 0.39 17.00 23.53
C ILE A 57 1.09 17.53 22.29
N ASP A 58 2.40 17.79 22.39
CA ASP A 58 3.21 18.18 21.22
C ASP A 58 3.24 17.04 20.18
N ARG A 59 2.98 17.39 18.92
CA ARG A 59 3.03 16.46 17.79
C ARG A 59 4.37 15.74 17.65
N GLN A 60 5.48 16.37 18.03
CA GLN A 60 6.81 15.75 18.04
C GLN A 60 6.89 14.53 18.99
N ASN A 61 6.12 14.56 20.08
CA ASN A 61 6.07 13.48 21.08
C ASN A 61 5.17 12.30 20.65
N ARG A 62 4.46 12.40 19.52
CA ARG A 62 3.52 11.37 19.04
C ARG A 62 4.14 9.98 18.99
N GLY A 63 5.34 9.84 18.44
CA GLY A 63 6.02 8.56 18.32
C GLY A 63 6.32 7.92 19.68
N GLN A 64 6.75 8.72 20.65
CA GLN A 64 6.98 8.27 22.02
C GLN A 64 5.67 7.90 22.73
N ALA A 65 4.61 8.69 22.54
CA ALA A 65 3.30 8.42 23.11
C ALA A 65 2.75 7.06 22.67
N LEU A 66 2.81 6.76 21.37
CA LEU A 66 2.30 5.51 20.81
C LEU A 66 3.05 4.26 21.32
N ARG A 67 4.34 4.38 21.65
CA ARG A 67 5.11 3.26 22.23
C ARG A 67 4.67 2.85 23.63
N ASN A 68 3.94 3.71 24.35
CA ASN A 68 3.48 3.45 25.71
C ASN A 68 2.13 2.72 25.79
N TRP A 69 1.63 2.16 24.68
CA TRP A 69 0.28 1.58 24.61
C TRP A 69 0.06 0.38 25.56
N THR A 70 1.11 -0.37 25.92
CA THR A 70 1.00 -1.54 26.81
C THR A 70 0.54 -1.18 28.22
N MET A 71 0.79 0.06 28.66
CA MET A 71 0.34 0.57 29.96
C MET A 71 -0.99 1.34 29.86
N ALA A 72 -1.63 1.37 28.70
CA ALA A 72 -2.75 2.27 28.43
C ALA A 72 -4.01 1.98 29.26
N ARG A 73 -4.20 0.74 29.74
CA ARG A 73 -5.36 0.35 30.56
C ARG A 73 -5.36 1.01 31.93
N ASP A 74 -4.19 1.08 32.57
CA ASP A 74 -4.06 1.53 33.97
C ASP A 74 -3.44 2.93 34.09
N ARG A 75 -3.09 3.55 32.95
CA ARG A 75 -2.41 4.83 32.93
C ARG A 75 -3.41 5.99 32.98
N GLU A 76 -3.32 6.80 34.03
CA GLU A 76 -4.17 7.99 34.19
C GLU A 76 -3.65 9.22 33.43
N LYS A 77 -2.34 9.31 33.18
CA LYS A 77 -1.71 10.48 32.57
C LYS A 77 -0.61 10.11 31.58
N ILE A 78 -0.41 10.96 30.57
CA ILE A 78 0.76 10.94 29.70
C ILE A 78 1.29 12.35 29.49
N PHE A 79 2.59 12.57 29.68
CA PHE A 79 3.21 13.90 29.63
C PHE A 79 2.49 14.94 30.51
N GLY A 80 1.98 14.53 31.67
CA GLY A 80 1.20 15.38 32.57
C GLY A 80 -0.27 15.58 32.17
N VAL A 81 -0.68 15.19 30.97
CA VAL A 81 -2.05 15.29 30.45
C VAL A 81 -2.89 14.13 30.95
N ARG A 82 -4.08 14.40 31.49
CA ARG A 82 -5.04 13.38 31.93
C ARG A 82 -5.64 12.65 30.73
N LEU A 83 -5.64 11.32 30.80
CA LEU A 83 -6.21 10.45 29.78
C LEU A 83 -7.70 10.20 30.04
N PRO A 84 -8.51 10.02 28.99
CA PRO A 84 -9.86 9.49 29.16
C PRO A 84 -9.79 8.04 29.68
N LYS A 85 -10.86 7.62 30.37
CA LYS A 85 -11.00 6.20 30.76
C LYS A 85 -11.13 5.34 29.51
N ALA A 86 -10.43 4.21 29.48
CA ALA A 86 -10.60 3.23 28.40
C ALA A 86 -12.07 2.75 28.34
N PRO A 87 -12.61 2.54 27.13
CA PRO A 87 -13.94 1.98 26.98
C PRO A 87 -13.96 0.52 27.47
N ASP A 88 -15.15 -0.09 27.52
CA ASP A 88 -15.30 -1.52 27.84
C ASP A 88 -14.80 -2.38 26.67
N LEU A 89 -13.47 -2.55 26.62
CA LEU A 89 -12.79 -3.33 25.59
C LEU A 89 -13.23 -4.81 25.62
N PRO A 90 -13.37 -5.48 26.78
CA PRO A 90 -13.89 -6.85 26.82
C PRO A 90 -15.29 -7.01 26.21
N ALA A 91 -16.20 -6.07 26.45
CA ALA A 91 -17.51 -6.09 25.79
C ALA A 91 -17.38 -5.87 24.26
N GLN A 92 -16.55 -4.94 23.83
CA GLN A 92 -16.30 -4.71 22.40
C GLN A 92 -15.65 -5.92 21.71
N ALA A 93 -14.72 -6.60 22.37
CA ALA A 93 -14.08 -7.79 21.84
C ALA A 93 -15.08 -8.93 21.66
N ARG A 94 -15.97 -9.15 22.64
CA ARG A 94 -17.07 -10.14 22.50
C ARG A 94 -17.96 -9.82 21.31
N ASN A 95 -18.43 -8.59 21.19
CA ASN A 95 -19.27 -8.16 20.06
C ASN A 95 -18.56 -8.32 18.71
N LEU A 96 -17.26 -8.01 18.67
CA LEU A 96 -16.46 -8.19 17.45
C LEU A 96 -16.29 -9.67 17.11
N ILE A 97 -15.99 -10.53 18.07
CA ILE A 97 -15.86 -11.98 17.87
C ILE A 97 -17.18 -12.56 17.34
N GLU A 98 -18.31 -12.22 17.98
CA GLU A 98 -19.65 -12.65 17.54
C GLU A 98 -19.92 -12.23 16.08
N ALA A 99 -19.59 -10.99 15.72
CA ALA A 99 -19.74 -10.52 14.36
C ALA A 99 -18.80 -11.24 13.37
N LEU A 100 -17.54 -11.50 13.75
CA LEU A 100 -16.59 -12.23 12.90
C LEU A 100 -17.05 -13.66 12.64
N LEU A 101 -17.60 -14.34 13.66
CA LEU A 101 -18.23 -15.66 13.53
C LEU A 101 -19.45 -15.61 12.62
N ALA A 102 -20.36 -14.64 12.84
CA ALA A 102 -21.58 -14.47 12.04
C ALA A 102 -21.28 -14.19 10.55
N HIS A 103 -20.16 -13.53 10.26
CA HIS A 103 -19.70 -13.27 8.90
C HIS A 103 -18.81 -14.37 8.30
N ASP A 104 -18.60 -15.48 9.01
CA ASP A 104 -17.74 -16.59 8.57
C ASP A 104 -16.30 -16.13 8.26
N LEU A 105 -15.79 -15.16 9.04
CA LEU A 105 -14.40 -14.69 8.92
C LEU A 105 -13.48 -15.48 9.84
N ILE A 106 -14.02 -16.03 10.92
CA ILE A 106 -13.33 -16.88 11.88
C ILE A 106 -14.25 -18.05 12.25
N ARG A 107 -13.69 -19.10 12.83
CA ARG A 107 -14.41 -20.26 13.39
C ARG A 107 -13.82 -20.66 14.74
N GLU A 108 -14.63 -21.28 15.59
CA GLU A 108 -14.11 -21.95 16.79
C GLU A 108 -13.34 -23.22 16.38
N ASP A 109 -12.16 -23.42 16.98
CA ASP A 109 -11.24 -24.53 16.67
C ASP A 109 -10.86 -25.32 17.94
N GLY A 110 -11.65 -25.16 19.00
CA GLY A 110 -11.53 -25.90 20.25
C GLY A 110 -11.48 -25.01 21.48
N ARG A 111 -11.20 -25.63 22.63
CA ARG A 111 -10.98 -24.95 23.91
C ARG A 111 -9.70 -25.44 24.56
N LYS A 112 -9.00 -24.53 25.22
CA LYS A 112 -7.86 -24.86 26.11
C LYS A 112 -8.38 -25.41 27.44
N SER A 113 -7.47 -26.05 28.18
CA SER A 113 -7.75 -26.62 29.50
C SER A 113 -8.15 -25.56 30.54
N ASP A 114 -7.76 -24.31 30.34
CA ASP A 114 -8.14 -23.16 31.17
C ASP A 114 -9.50 -22.54 30.78
N GLY A 115 -10.21 -23.15 29.82
CA GLY A 115 -11.53 -22.72 29.38
C GLY A 115 -11.53 -21.68 28.26
N ARG A 116 -10.37 -21.17 27.82
CA ARG A 116 -10.32 -20.22 26.70
C ARG A 116 -10.67 -20.89 25.38
N THR A 117 -11.56 -20.27 24.61
CA THR A 117 -11.87 -20.66 23.23
C THR A 117 -10.71 -20.29 22.31
N VAL A 118 -10.33 -21.23 21.44
CA VAL A 118 -9.37 -21.01 20.36
C VAL A 118 -10.16 -20.69 19.09
N TYR A 119 -9.87 -19.57 18.45
CA TYR A 119 -10.44 -19.19 17.16
C TYR A 119 -9.41 -19.40 16.05
N ARG A 120 -9.87 -19.81 14.86
CA ARG A 120 -9.06 -19.90 13.65
C ARG A 120 -9.67 -19.05 12.55
N ILE A 121 -8.82 -18.44 11.73
CA ILE A 121 -9.27 -17.70 10.55
C ILE A 121 -9.80 -18.67 9.48
N THR A 122 -10.86 -18.28 8.78
CA THR A 122 -11.36 -19.01 7.60
C THR A 122 -10.66 -18.52 6.34
N ASP A 123 -10.84 -19.20 5.20
CA ASP A 123 -10.33 -18.71 3.90
C ASP A 123 -10.88 -17.32 3.55
N LYS A 124 -12.14 -17.07 3.91
CA LYS A 124 -12.81 -15.78 3.73
C LYS A 124 -12.22 -14.71 4.66
N GLY A 125 -11.90 -15.07 5.91
CA GLY A 125 -11.17 -14.22 6.84
C GLY A 125 -9.78 -13.88 6.34
N HIS A 126 -9.04 -14.87 5.83
CA HIS A 126 -7.71 -14.72 5.25
C HIS A 126 -7.75 -13.77 4.05
N ALA A 127 -8.61 -14.05 3.08
CA ALA A 127 -8.82 -13.19 1.92
C ALA A 127 -9.22 -11.77 2.31
N THR A 128 -9.94 -11.60 3.42
CA THR A 128 -10.30 -10.30 3.98
C THR A 128 -9.10 -9.59 4.59
N GLY A 129 -8.31 -10.27 5.41
CA GLY A 129 -7.08 -9.75 6.03
C GLY A 129 -6.04 -9.28 5.01
N MET A 130 -5.96 -9.95 3.86
CA MET A 130 -5.05 -9.60 2.78
C MET A 130 -5.50 -8.41 1.92
N LYS A 131 -6.71 -7.87 2.12
CA LYS A 131 -7.20 -6.72 1.33
C LYS A 131 -6.45 -5.45 1.70
N THR A 132 -5.96 -4.75 0.68
CA THR A 132 -5.39 -3.41 0.87
C THR A 132 -6.51 -2.40 1.10
N LEU A 133 -6.52 -1.77 2.28
CA LEU A 133 -7.43 -0.67 2.63
C LEU A 133 -6.73 0.69 2.54
N ALA A 134 -5.82 0.83 1.56
CA ALA A 134 -5.18 2.11 1.28
C ALA A 134 -6.28 3.17 1.06
N PRO A 135 -6.14 4.39 1.61
CA PRO A 135 -7.11 5.46 1.37
C PRO A 135 -7.28 5.63 -0.13
N ARG A 136 -8.51 5.54 -0.64
CA ARG A 136 -8.78 5.80 -2.05
C ARG A 136 -8.43 7.24 -2.40
N MET A 137 -8.04 7.48 -3.64
CA MET A 137 -7.72 8.80 -4.15
C MET A 137 -8.91 9.34 -4.94
N THR A 138 -9.17 10.64 -4.80
CA THR A 138 -10.15 11.33 -5.64
C THR A 138 -9.67 11.33 -7.08
N ARG A 139 -10.59 11.48 -8.04
CA ARG A 139 -10.25 11.65 -9.45
C ARG A 139 -9.24 12.78 -9.68
N SER A 140 -9.46 13.95 -9.05
CA SER A 140 -8.51 15.07 -9.15
C SER A 140 -7.10 14.73 -8.63
N THR A 141 -7.01 13.89 -7.59
CA THR A 141 -5.72 13.43 -7.06
C THR A 141 -5.05 12.49 -8.04
N ALA A 142 -5.81 11.60 -8.68
CA ALA A 142 -5.31 10.69 -9.71
C ALA A 142 -4.83 11.44 -10.96
N GLU A 143 -5.59 12.44 -11.43
CA GLU A 143 -5.20 13.32 -12.54
C GLU A 143 -3.92 14.09 -12.22
N ALA A 144 -3.82 14.69 -11.04
CA ALA A 144 -2.61 15.38 -10.61
C ALA A 144 -1.41 14.42 -10.49
N LEU A 145 -1.64 13.17 -10.09
CA LEU A 145 -0.62 12.13 -10.03
C LEU A 145 -0.19 11.70 -11.44
N LEU A 146 -1.13 11.55 -12.37
CA LEU A 146 -0.85 11.24 -13.78
C LEU A 146 -0.02 12.35 -14.40
N GLN A 147 -0.44 13.61 -14.28
CA GLN A 147 0.26 14.76 -14.83
C GLN A 147 1.72 14.83 -14.34
N LYS A 148 1.94 14.72 -13.02
CA LYS A 148 3.30 14.66 -12.45
C LYS A 148 4.10 13.46 -12.94
N THR A 149 3.44 12.34 -13.23
CA THR A 149 4.10 11.16 -13.79
C THR A 149 4.52 11.39 -15.24
N LEU A 150 3.65 11.97 -16.07
CA LEU A 150 3.97 12.34 -17.45
C LEU A 150 5.10 13.37 -17.53
N GLU A 151 5.14 14.36 -16.63
CA GLU A 151 6.24 15.31 -16.52
C GLU A 151 7.59 14.64 -16.19
N ARG A 152 7.58 13.63 -15.30
CA ARG A 152 8.78 12.82 -15.03
C ARG A 152 9.20 12.00 -16.24
N ILE A 153 8.24 11.41 -16.95
CA ILE A 153 8.50 10.66 -18.18
C ILE A 153 9.12 11.55 -19.25
N ALA A 154 8.61 12.78 -19.43
CA ALA A 154 9.20 13.75 -20.34
C ALA A 154 10.65 14.09 -19.95
N LYS A 155 10.96 14.24 -18.66
CA LYS A 155 12.35 14.44 -18.17
C LYS A 155 13.23 13.23 -18.45
N ILE A 156 12.72 12.02 -18.20
CA ILE A 156 13.41 10.75 -18.52
C ILE A 156 13.72 10.66 -20.01
N ASN A 157 12.76 10.96 -20.88
CA ASN A 157 12.93 10.91 -22.32
C ASN A 157 13.95 11.94 -22.85
N ASN A 158 14.14 13.04 -22.13
CA ASN A 158 15.15 14.06 -22.43
C ASN A 158 16.51 13.83 -21.75
N ASP A 159 16.65 12.81 -20.89
CA ASP A 159 17.92 12.49 -20.24
C ASP A 159 18.79 11.61 -21.17
N PRO A 160 19.91 12.14 -21.70
CA PRO A 160 20.78 11.42 -22.63
C PRO A 160 21.63 10.35 -21.92
N GLU A 161 21.74 10.37 -20.60
CA GLU A 161 22.52 9.37 -19.85
C GLU A 161 21.76 8.04 -19.67
N LEU A 162 20.45 8.05 -19.88
CA LEU A 162 19.61 6.87 -19.79
C LEU A 162 19.64 6.06 -21.09
N LEU A 163 19.68 4.73 -20.99
CA LEU A 163 19.75 3.86 -22.16
C LEU A 163 18.38 3.45 -22.73
N HIS A 164 17.28 3.86 -22.09
CA HIS A 164 15.93 3.66 -22.62
C HIS A 164 15.14 4.97 -22.55
N TYR A 165 14.09 5.02 -23.35
CA TYR A 165 13.04 6.04 -23.28
C TYR A 165 11.67 5.35 -23.32
N VAL A 166 10.65 6.06 -22.83
CA VAL A 166 9.25 5.65 -22.87
C VAL A 166 8.64 6.15 -24.17
N THR A 167 8.20 5.25 -25.05
CA THR A 167 7.53 5.63 -26.31
C THR A 167 6.03 5.77 -26.17
N GLU A 168 5.43 5.07 -25.22
CA GLU A 168 3.98 5.05 -25.02
C GLU A 168 3.64 4.90 -23.53
N VAL A 169 2.59 5.59 -23.09
CA VAL A 169 1.93 5.36 -21.81
C VAL A 169 0.43 5.21 -22.04
N ARG A 170 -0.15 4.13 -21.53
CA ARG A 170 -1.59 3.90 -21.46
C ARG A 170 -2.05 3.91 -20.01
N VAL A 171 -3.17 4.56 -19.73
CA VAL A 171 -3.92 4.38 -18.48
C VAL A 171 -4.93 3.26 -18.67
N PHE A 172 -5.17 2.46 -17.65
CA PHE A 172 -6.17 1.40 -17.67
C PHE A 172 -6.79 1.19 -16.29
N GLY A 173 -7.59 0.13 -16.14
CA GLY A 173 -8.17 -0.25 -14.86
C GLY A 173 -9.15 0.78 -14.32
N SER A 174 -9.13 0.99 -13.00
CA SER A 174 -10.13 1.82 -12.31
C SER A 174 -10.18 3.27 -12.81
N TYR A 175 -9.05 3.80 -13.30
CA TYR A 175 -8.92 5.16 -13.82
C TYR A 175 -9.87 5.45 -15.00
N LEU A 176 -10.14 4.45 -15.85
CA LEU A 176 -11.01 4.57 -17.03
C LEU A 176 -12.52 4.50 -16.71
N THR A 177 -12.89 4.20 -15.47
CA THR A 177 -14.31 4.15 -15.05
C THR A 177 -14.78 5.52 -14.57
N ASP A 178 -16.09 5.77 -14.56
CA ASP A 178 -16.68 7.03 -14.04
C ASP A 178 -16.69 7.12 -12.50
N THR A 179 -15.95 6.24 -11.81
CA THR A 179 -15.90 6.27 -10.36
C THR A 179 -14.91 7.34 -9.89
N ASP A 180 -15.34 8.16 -8.93
CA ASP A 180 -14.48 9.13 -8.22
C ASP A 180 -13.59 8.46 -7.15
N ASP A 181 -13.55 7.13 -7.15
CA ASP A 181 -13.12 6.29 -6.02
C ASP A 181 -11.99 5.32 -6.43
N LEU A 182 -10.80 5.87 -6.69
CA LEU A 182 -9.67 5.15 -7.31
C LEU A 182 -8.71 4.58 -6.25
N GLY A 183 -8.23 3.34 -6.45
CA GLY A 183 -7.25 2.71 -5.56
C GLY A 183 -5.82 3.22 -5.82
N ASP A 184 -5.37 2.94 -7.03
CA ASP A 184 -4.07 3.23 -7.62
C ASP A 184 -4.22 3.78 -9.04
N LEU A 185 -3.12 4.32 -9.58
CA LEU A 185 -3.00 4.73 -10.96
C LEU A 185 -2.27 3.62 -11.72
N ASP A 186 -3.03 2.87 -12.51
CA ASP A 186 -2.53 1.79 -13.36
C ASP A 186 -2.02 2.35 -14.68
N LEU A 187 -0.71 2.20 -14.93
CA LEU A 187 -0.05 2.65 -16.15
C LEU A 187 0.63 1.48 -16.85
N ALA A 188 0.31 1.27 -18.11
CA ALA A 188 1.12 0.45 -19.00
C ALA A 188 2.09 1.33 -19.77
N ILE A 189 3.36 0.96 -19.80
CA ILE A 189 4.42 1.71 -20.49
C ILE A 189 5.05 0.86 -21.59
N LYS A 190 5.46 1.50 -22.68
CA LYS A 190 6.32 0.91 -23.69
C LYS A 190 7.71 1.53 -23.59
N LEU A 191 8.73 0.70 -23.44
CA LEU A 191 10.12 1.12 -23.37
C LEU A 191 10.85 0.71 -24.64
N GLU A 192 11.68 1.60 -25.15
CA GLU A 192 12.57 1.31 -26.27
C GLU A 192 14.01 1.68 -25.94
N ARG A 193 14.95 0.94 -26.53
CA ARG A 193 16.38 1.15 -26.32
C ARG A 193 16.84 2.39 -27.07
N ARG A 194 17.67 3.20 -26.41
CA ARG A 194 18.50 4.19 -27.11
C ARG A 194 19.60 3.47 -27.86
N ARG A 195 19.96 4.02 -29.03
CA ARG A 195 21.18 3.62 -29.73
C ARG A 195 22.38 4.01 -28.87
N VAL A 196 23.30 3.08 -28.68
CA VAL A 196 24.56 3.30 -27.95
C VAL A 196 25.73 3.22 -28.92
N LYS A 197 26.82 3.94 -28.61
CA LYS A 197 28.10 3.75 -29.30
C LYS A 197 28.80 2.55 -28.67
N GLY A 198 29.03 1.50 -29.46
CA GLY A 198 29.69 0.27 -29.00
C GLY A 198 28.71 -0.79 -28.45
N GLU A 199 29.20 -1.63 -27.55
CA GLU A 199 28.47 -2.80 -27.07
C GLU A 199 27.41 -2.44 -26.01
N TRP A 200 26.17 -2.88 -26.25
CA TRP A 200 25.03 -2.66 -25.35
C TRP A 200 25.28 -3.18 -23.93
N VAL A 201 25.86 -4.38 -23.81
CA VAL A 201 26.17 -5.00 -22.52
C VAL A 201 27.10 -4.09 -21.72
N LYS A 202 28.18 -3.62 -22.35
CA LYS A 202 29.12 -2.67 -21.72
C LYS A 202 28.42 -1.40 -21.26
N ALA A 203 27.57 -0.79 -22.10
CA ALA A 203 26.82 0.40 -21.71
C ALA A 203 25.91 0.16 -20.49
N CYS A 204 25.25 -1.01 -20.40
CA CYS A 204 24.44 -1.39 -19.24
C CYS A 204 25.29 -1.49 -17.97
N HIS A 205 26.45 -2.14 -18.07
CA HIS A 205 27.41 -2.26 -16.96
C HIS A 205 27.93 -0.89 -16.50
N ASP A 206 28.30 -0.02 -17.44
CA ASP A 206 28.77 1.34 -17.13
C ASP A 206 27.69 2.18 -16.42
N LEU A 207 26.43 2.09 -16.87
CA LEU A 207 25.30 2.77 -16.20
C LEU A 207 25.05 2.20 -14.80
N ALA A 208 25.15 0.87 -14.65
CA ALA A 208 24.99 0.22 -13.36
C ALA A 208 26.10 0.62 -12.39
N ASP A 209 27.35 0.74 -12.85
CA ASP A 209 28.49 1.13 -12.01
C ASP A 209 28.36 2.58 -11.52
N LYS A 210 27.91 3.49 -12.41
CA LYS A 210 27.59 4.88 -12.04
C LYS A 210 26.50 4.99 -10.97
N SER A 211 25.66 3.97 -10.80
CA SER A 211 24.60 4.00 -9.79
C SER A 211 25.10 3.84 -8.35
N GLY A 212 26.34 3.37 -8.16
CA GLY A 212 26.89 3.05 -6.84
C GLY A 212 26.24 1.84 -6.15
N LYS A 213 25.40 1.07 -6.86
CA LYS A 213 24.70 -0.10 -6.32
C LYS A 213 25.52 -1.36 -6.56
N THR A 214 25.60 -2.22 -5.55
CA THR A 214 26.10 -3.60 -5.72
C THR A 214 25.03 -4.44 -6.41
N LEU A 215 25.27 -4.80 -7.67
CA LEU A 215 24.33 -5.54 -8.52
C LEU A 215 25.00 -6.80 -9.09
N SER A 216 24.27 -7.91 -9.11
CA SER A 216 24.70 -9.13 -9.81
C SER A 216 24.77 -8.92 -11.33
N PHE A 217 25.43 -9.83 -12.05
CA PHE A 217 25.55 -9.75 -13.51
C PHE A 217 24.20 -9.55 -14.20
N PHE A 218 23.19 -10.38 -13.89
CA PHE A 218 21.85 -10.27 -14.49
C PHE A 218 21.15 -8.96 -14.14
N GLN A 219 21.30 -8.48 -12.90
CA GLN A 219 20.75 -7.20 -12.48
C GLN A 219 21.40 -6.02 -13.21
N ARG A 220 22.69 -6.11 -13.57
CA ARG A 220 23.39 -5.08 -14.36
C ARG A 220 22.86 -5.02 -15.79
N LEU A 221 22.52 -6.16 -16.40
CA LEU A 221 21.95 -6.22 -17.75
C LEU A 221 20.55 -5.58 -17.85
N THR A 222 19.70 -5.79 -16.83
CA THR A 222 18.33 -5.23 -16.78
C THR A 222 18.25 -3.90 -16.02
N TYR A 223 19.38 -3.40 -15.52
CA TYR A 223 19.45 -2.17 -14.75
C TYR A 223 18.87 -0.95 -15.48
N PRO A 224 19.15 -0.74 -16.78
CA PRO A 224 18.67 0.47 -17.45
C PRO A 224 17.14 0.57 -17.47
N GLU A 225 16.45 -0.54 -17.70
CA GLU A 225 14.99 -0.59 -17.67
C GLU A 225 14.45 -0.40 -16.22
N THR A 226 15.09 -1.10 -15.28
CA THR A 226 14.76 -1.01 -13.85
C THR A 226 14.87 0.42 -13.33
N GLU A 227 15.89 1.15 -13.77
CA GLU A 227 16.12 2.54 -13.39
C GLU A 227 15.01 3.46 -13.92
N ILE A 228 14.56 3.27 -15.17
CA ILE A 228 13.42 4.01 -15.73
C ILE A 228 12.16 3.75 -14.90
N ARG A 229 11.80 2.48 -14.68
CA ARG A 229 10.61 2.11 -13.89
C ARG A 229 10.66 2.70 -12.48
N ARG A 230 11.83 2.71 -11.84
CA ARG A 230 12.03 3.31 -10.51
C ARG A 230 11.86 4.83 -10.52
N ARG A 231 12.42 5.52 -11.52
CA ARG A 231 12.29 6.98 -11.67
C ARG A 231 10.83 7.38 -11.95
N ILE A 232 10.09 6.60 -12.75
CA ILE A 232 8.65 6.80 -12.99
C ILE A 232 7.87 6.62 -11.68
N LYS A 233 8.09 5.50 -10.96
CA LYS A 233 7.41 5.23 -9.68
C LYS A 233 7.73 6.28 -8.61
N SER A 234 8.97 6.79 -8.57
CA SER A 234 9.41 7.80 -7.60
C SER A 234 9.09 7.42 -6.14
N ARG A 235 9.10 6.11 -5.82
CA ARG A 235 8.71 5.55 -4.53
C ARG A 235 7.26 5.86 -4.10
N LEU A 236 6.40 6.26 -5.03
CA LEU A 236 4.98 6.45 -4.77
C LEU A 236 4.27 5.09 -4.88
N PRO A 237 3.70 4.55 -3.79
CA PRO A 237 3.07 3.23 -3.79
C PRO A 237 1.75 3.19 -4.57
N ARG A 238 1.25 4.36 -5.01
CA ARG A 238 -0.02 4.53 -5.73
C ARG A 238 0.10 4.42 -7.25
N ILE A 239 1.28 4.11 -7.78
CA ILE A 239 1.50 3.91 -9.22
C ILE A 239 1.81 2.44 -9.44
N SER A 240 0.98 1.78 -10.24
CA SER A 240 1.20 0.41 -10.72
C SER A 240 1.71 0.50 -12.15
N LEU A 241 2.81 -0.22 -12.45
CA LEU A 241 3.48 -0.16 -13.75
C LEU A 241 3.45 -1.52 -14.42
N HIS A 242 2.96 -1.54 -15.65
CA HIS A 242 2.79 -2.71 -16.51
C HIS A 242 3.47 -2.46 -17.87
N GLU A 243 3.66 -3.50 -18.66
CA GLU A 243 4.03 -3.35 -20.07
C GLU A 243 2.79 -3.17 -20.94
N THR A 244 2.94 -2.44 -22.05
CA THR A 244 1.85 -2.31 -23.06
C THR A 244 1.50 -3.65 -23.71
N SER A 245 2.48 -4.55 -23.85
CA SER A 245 2.27 -5.93 -24.32
C SER A 245 1.28 -6.71 -23.44
N GLU A 246 1.29 -6.50 -22.12
CA GLU A 246 0.32 -7.15 -21.21
C GLU A 246 -1.13 -6.76 -21.56
N LEU A 247 -1.35 -5.51 -21.99
CA LEU A 247 -2.68 -5.06 -22.43
C LEU A 247 -3.00 -5.51 -23.85
N ASP A 248 -2.01 -5.58 -24.74
CA ASP A 248 -2.19 -6.08 -26.10
C ASP A 248 -2.57 -7.58 -26.10
N GLU A 249 -2.00 -8.36 -25.17
CA GLU A 249 -2.31 -9.78 -24.96
C GLU A 249 -3.66 -10.01 -24.25
N ASN A 250 -4.16 -9.00 -23.51
CA ASN A 250 -5.43 -9.06 -22.76
C ASN A 250 -6.33 -7.85 -23.07
N PRO A 251 -6.90 -7.77 -24.29
CA PRO A 251 -7.64 -6.58 -24.75
C PRO A 251 -8.83 -6.19 -23.87
N GLU A 252 -9.40 -7.14 -23.13
CA GLU A 252 -10.48 -6.92 -22.17
C GLU A 252 -10.10 -6.03 -20.98
N MET A 253 -8.80 -5.89 -20.67
CA MET A 253 -8.33 -4.91 -19.68
C MET A 253 -8.44 -3.47 -20.20
N GLY A 254 -8.63 -3.30 -21.51
CA GLY A 254 -8.70 -2.00 -22.17
C GLY A 254 -7.38 -1.23 -22.10
N GLY A 255 -7.46 0.08 -22.34
CA GLY A 255 -6.31 0.96 -22.24
C GLY A 255 -6.50 2.20 -23.11
N SER A 256 -6.27 3.38 -22.55
CA SER A 256 -6.27 4.63 -23.30
C SER A 256 -4.87 5.20 -23.33
N THR A 257 -4.31 5.37 -24.53
CA THR A 257 -3.02 6.05 -24.70
C THR A 257 -3.15 7.51 -24.29
N VAL A 258 -2.31 7.93 -23.34
CA VAL A 258 -2.28 9.30 -22.78
C VAL A 258 -0.97 10.02 -23.05
N TYR A 259 0.04 9.29 -23.53
CA TYR A 259 1.33 9.84 -23.87
C TYR A 259 1.97 9.01 -24.98
N THR A 260 2.50 9.69 -25.97
CA THR A 260 3.36 9.11 -27.00
C THR A 260 4.60 9.98 -27.17
N PHE A 261 5.74 9.35 -27.42
CA PHE A 261 6.98 10.03 -27.71
C PHE A 261 7.61 9.42 -28.96
N ALA A 262 7.74 10.24 -30.00
CA ALA A 262 8.54 9.90 -31.16
C ALA A 262 10.00 10.15 -30.81
N ALA A 263 10.82 9.10 -30.89
CA ALA A 263 12.26 9.28 -30.78
C ALA A 263 12.73 10.25 -31.87
N PRO A 264 13.61 11.21 -31.56
CA PRO A 264 14.16 12.08 -32.59
C PRO A 264 14.90 11.23 -33.63
N ASP A 265 14.47 11.36 -34.89
CA ASP A 265 15.17 10.79 -36.04
C ASP A 265 16.55 11.44 -36.10
N ARG A 266 17.59 10.64 -35.94
CA ARG A 266 18.98 11.12 -36.02
C ARG A 266 19.67 10.33 -37.09
N SER A 267 19.37 10.75 -38.32
CA SER A 267 20.04 10.37 -39.56
C SER A 267 21.55 10.66 -39.57
N ASP A 268 22.12 11.33 -38.56
CA ASP A 268 23.55 11.66 -38.51
C ASP A 268 24.14 11.52 -37.09
N GLN A 269 24.61 10.31 -36.72
CA GLN A 269 25.66 10.09 -35.70
C GLN A 269 26.41 8.77 -35.93
#